data_AF-A0A7Y9MF62-F1
#
_entry.id   AF-A0A7Y9MF62-F1
#
_cell.length_a   1.000
_cell.length_b   1.000
_cell.length_c   1.000
_cell.angle_alpha   90.00
_cell.angle_beta   90.00
_cell.angle_gamma   90.00
#
_symmetry.space_group_name_H-M   'P 1'
#
loop_
_entity.id
_entity.type
_entity.pdbx_description
1 polymer ?
#
loop_
_entity_poly.entity_id
_entity_poly.type
_entity_poly.pdbx_seq_one_letter_code
_entity_poly.pdbx_strand_id
1 'polypeptide(L)'
;MPEPVDSWWARRQRSKGTAVPYEVGRFRADWERYPVLIRQFHPDLNYGVALTQVPPAADVWLLWQCDVGHAFIATPWEQRQRPGTSRRRSTWCPECAAGATARVIRQEPRTARPAAPAPPVRPARPLCRRSDAYRHGEGDAFASVCAPVRASAVEGDLHHRLASRLEFTEGMNAVRIRQPFFEHLEVWPDIVLPELRVAIEYDSTGRDGLEHVGKREPVDLRKDRLLRAVDWEVIRIRAGKLQPLGPHDLQASTVSERLIDRVLDELRDIRGHLFVDCYLR
;
A
#
# COMPACT_ATOMS: atom_id res chain seq x y z
N MET A 1 9.62 27.30 -11.13
CA MET A 1 10.33 26.54 -10.09
C MET A 1 9.41 25.43 -9.65
N PRO A 2 9.90 24.17 -9.54
CA PRO A 2 9.06 23.08 -9.11
C PRO A 2 8.64 23.26 -7.66
N GLU A 3 7.38 23.00 -7.38
CA GLU A 3 6.79 23.14 -6.06
C GLU A 3 6.30 21.76 -5.55
N PRO A 4 6.15 21.58 -4.23
CA PRO A 4 5.50 20.38 -3.68
C PRO A 4 4.10 20.17 -4.26
N VAL A 5 3.72 18.91 -4.48
CA VAL A 5 2.48 18.55 -5.20
C VAL A 5 1.20 19.08 -4.55
N ASP A 6 1.15 19.23 -3.22
CA ASP A 6 0.04 19.85 -2.49
C ASP A 6 -0.09 21.35 -2.80
N SER A 7 1.03 22.06 -2.80
CA SER A 7 1.11 23.49 -3.13
C SER A 7 0.76 23.71 -4.61
N TRP A 8 1.26 22.85 -5.48
CA TRP A 8 0.93 22.84 -6.90
C TRP A 8 -0.58 22.63 -7.12
N TRP A 9 -1.16 21.62 -6.47
CA TRP A 9 -2.59 21.31 -6.59
C TRP A 9 -3.46 22.46 -6.08
N ALA A 10 -3.14 23.00 -4.90
CA ALA A 10 -3.86 24.14 -4.33
C ALA A 10 -3.78 25.38 -5.22
N ARG A 11 -2.64 25.63 -5.85
CA ARG A 11 -2.48 26.71 -6.83
C ARG A 11 -3.34 26.48 -8.07
N ARG A 12 -3.41 25.25 -8.57
CA ARG A 12 -4.28 24.89 -9.72
C ARG A 12 -5.76 25.03 -9.38
N GLN A 13 -6.18 24.67 -8.16
CA GLN A 13 -7.54 24.88 -7.67
C GLN A 13 -7.92 26.37 -7.70
N ARG A 14 -7.06 27.24 -7.16
CA ARG A 14 -7.27 28.69 -7.20
C ARG A 14 -7.31 29.23 -8.63
N SER A 15 -6.36 28.81 -9.48
CA SER A 15 -6.25 29.29 -10.86
C SER A 15 -7.41 28.85 -11.76
N LYS A 16 -7.99 27.67 -11.52
CA LYS A 16 -9.10 27.12 -12.32
C LYS A 16 -10.48 27.38 -11.69
N GLY A 17 -10.53 27.86 -10.45
CA GLY A 17 -11.78 28.10 -9.72
C GLY A 17 -12.56 26.82 -9.42
N THR A 18 -11.88 25.67 -9.30
CA THR A 18 -12.52 24.37 -9.05
C THR A 18 -11.72 23.54 -8.05
N ALA A 19 -12.42 22.72 -7.26
CA ALA A 19 -11.80 21.77 -6.33
C ALA A 19 -11.03 20.66 -7.05
N VAL A 20 -11.40 20.34 -8.29
CA VAL A 20 -10.71 19.32 -9.12
C VAL A 20 -10.25 19.97 -10.43
N PRO A 21 -9.02 20.53 -10.48
CA PRO A 21 -8.50 21.23 -11.66
C PRO A 21 -8.34 20.35 -12.89
N TYR A 22 -8.01 19.08 -12.66
CA TYR A 22 -7.82 18.06 -13.68
C TYR A 22 -8.46 16.77 -13.18
N GLU A 23 -9.38 16.21 -13.95
CA GLU A 23 -10.00 14.92 -13.64
C GLU A 23 -8.98 13.77 -13.73
N VAL A 24 -9.21 12.70 -12.97
CA VAL A 24 -8.41 11.48 -13.09
C VAL A 24 -8.51 10.96 -14.52
N GLY A 25 -7.37 10.75 -15.16
CA GLY A 25 -7.30 10.35 -16.57
C GLY A 25 -7.08 11.50 -17.57
N ARG A 26 -7.14 12.77 -17.14
CA ARG A 26 -6.99 13.94 -18.03
C ARG A 26 -5.75 13.88 -18.94
N PHE A 27 -4.61 13.42 -18.42
CA PHE A 27 -3.33 13.30 -19.12
C PHE A 27 -2.94 11.84 -19.39
N ARG A 28 -3.91 10.90 -19.43
CA ARG A 28 -3.63 9.48 -19.65
C ARG A 28 -2.83 9.23 -20.92
N ALA A 29 -3.26 9.79 -22.05
CA ALA A 29 -2.61 9.61 -23.35
C ALA A 29 -1.15 10.13 -23.37
N ASP A 30 -0.83 11.14 -22.56
CA ASP A 30 0.52 11.65 -22.45
C ASP A 30 1.44 10.68 -21.67
N TRP A 31 0.90 10.05 -20.64
CA TRP A 31 1.63 9.13 -19.76
C TRP A 31 1.72 7.70 -20.30
N GLU A 32 0.79 7.26 -21.16
CA GLU A 32 0.81 5.94 -21.81
C GLU A 32 2.11 5.67 -22.58
N ARG A 33 2.79 6.72 -23.04
CA ARG A 33 4.11 6.63 -23.71
C ARG A 33 5.26 6.27 -22.76
N TYR A 34 5.01 6.33 -21.44
CA TYR A 34 5.98 6.09 -20.38
C TYR A 34 5.45 5.07 -19.36
N PRO A 35 5.15 3.82 -19.77
CA PRO A 35 4.52 2.81 -18.91
C PRO A 35 5.35 2.46 -17.67
N VAL A 36 6.67 2.63 -17.75
CA VAL A 36 7.56 2.44 -16.59
C VAL A 36 7.39 3.57 -15.57
N LEU A 37 7.22 4.82 -16.01
CA LEU A 37 6.99 5.94 -15.09
C LEU A 37 5.63 5.82 -14.40
N ILE A 38 4.61 5.28 -15.09
CA ILE A 38 3.31 4.98 -14.47
C ILE A 38 3.50 4.03 -13.28
N ARG A 39 4.33 2.98 -13.42
CA ARG A 39 4.64 2.06 -12.31
C ARG A 39 5.49 2.68 -11.21
N GLN A 40 6.36 3.62 -11.58
CA GLN A 40 7.24 4.27 -10.63
C GLN A 40 6.57 5.40 -9.87
N PHE A 41 5.44 5.95 -10.33
CA PHE A 41 4.74 6.98 -9.60
C PHE A 41 4.26 6.45 -8.25
N HIS A 42 4.59 7.13 -7.14
CA HIS A 42 4.13 6.71 -5.83
C HIS A 42 2.69 7.22 -5.60
N PRO A 43 1.65 6.37 -5.63
CA PRO A 43 0.26 6.86 -5.63
C PRO A 43 -0.11 7.62 -4.35
N ASP A 44 0.46 7.24 -3.21
CA ASP A 44 -0.01 7.74 -1.90
C ASP A 44 0.81 8.89 -1.31
N LEU A 45 2.05 9.09 -1.77
CA LEU A 45 2.91 10.16 -1.27
C LEU A 45 2.73 11.46 -2.07
N ASN A 46 1.82 11.46 -3.06
CA ASN A 46 1.52 12.62 -3.88
C ASN A 46 0.19 13.32 -3.50
N TYR A 47 -0.19 13.25 -2.22
CA TYR A 47 -1.33 13.98 -1.64
C TYR A 47 -2.66 13.72 -2.36
N GLY A 48 -2.88 12.47 -2.79
CA GLY A 48 -4.09 12.06 -3.50
C GLY A 48 -4.18 12.55 -4.96
N VAL A 49 -3.14 13.20 -5.49
CA VAL A 49 -3.06 13.58 -6.90
C VAL A 49 -2.60 12.37 -7.70
N ALA A 50 -3.41 11.91 -8.65
CA ALA A 50 -3.01 10.85 -9.56
C ALA A 50 -2.03 11.39 -10.62
N LEU A 51 -1.11 10.54 -11.11
CA LEU A 51 -0.19 10.91 -12.19
C LEU A 51 -0.92 11.46 -13.42
N THR A 52 -2.08 10.88 -13.75
CA THR A 52 -2.91 11.29 -14.89
C THR A 52 -3.64 12.63 -14.68
N GLN A 53 -3.54 13.24 -13.50
CA GLN A 53 -3.98 14.60 -13.22
C GLN A 53 -2.81 15.61 -13.32
N VAL A 54 -1.58 15.12 -13.50
CA VAL A 54 -0.37 15.93 -13.63
C VAL A 54 0.05 15.98 -15.10
N PRO A 55 0.08 17.16 -15.74
CA PRO A 55 0.65 17.29 -17.07
C PRO A 55 2.13 16.86 -17.06
N PRO A 56 2.64 16.18 -18.09
CA PRO A 56 4.06 15.84 -18.15
C PRO A 56 4.97 17.08 -18.05
N ALA A 57 4.58 18.23 -18.59
CA ALA A 57 5.36 19.46 -18.52
C ALA A 57 5.22 20.21 -17.17
N ALA A 58 4.56 19.64 -16.17
CA ALA A 58 4.38 20.32 -14.89
C ALA A 58 5.68 20.41 -14.10
N ASP A 59 6.00 21.62 -13.67
CA ASP A 59 7.02 21.90 -12.65
C ASP A 59 6.45 21.56 -11.26
N VAL A 60 6.38 20.27 -10.97
CA VAL A 60 5.88 19.75 -9.69
C VAL A 60 6.80 18.65 -9.19
N TRP A 61 7.15 18.70 -7.91
CA TRP A 61 7.86 17.61 -7.27
C TRP A 61 6.89 16.47 -6.97
N LEU A 62 7.16 15.32 -7.57
CA LEU A 62 6.42 14.09 -7.30
C LEU A 62 7.32 13.10 -6.59
N LEU A 63 6.72 12.28 -5.75
CA LEU A 63 7.36 11.10 -5.20
C LEU A 63 7.19 9.92 -6.16
N TRP A 64 8.30 9.22 -6.36
CA TRP A 64 8.42 8.05 -7.19
C TRP A 64 9.05 6.92 -6.38
N GLN A 65 8.86 5.69 -6.81
CA GLN A 65 9.44 4.48 -6.24
C GLN A 65 9.88 3.56 -7.38
N CYS A 66 11.14 3.12 -7.39
CA CYS A 66 11.58 2.17 -8.41
C CYS A 66 11.15 0.73 -8.10
N ASP A 67 11.30 -0.18 -9.07
CA ASP A 67 10.98 -1.61 -8.90
C ASP A 67 11.77 -2.30 -7.77
N VAL A 68 12.90 -1.71 -7.32
CA VAL A 68 13.72 -2.20 -6.20
C VAL A 68 13.29 -1.59 -4.86
N GLY A 69 12.36 -0.64 -4.88
CA GLY A 69 11.75 -0.06 -3.69
C GLY A 69 12.33 1.28 -3.22
N HIS A 70 13.36 1.81 -3.87
CA HIS A 70 13.93 3.13 -3.56
C HIS A 70 12.92 4.23 -3.87
N ALA A 71 12.65 5.09 -2.87
CA ALA A 71 11.72 6.21 -3.00
C ALA A 71 12.50 7.51 -3.19
N PHE A 72 12.15 8.28 -4.21
CA PHE A 72 12.87 9.51 -4.56
C PHE A 72 11.93 10.59 -5.08
N ILE A 73 12.35 11.84 -4.94
CA ILE A 73 11.61 13.01 -5.42
C ILE A 73 12.20 13.42 -6.77
N ALA A 74 11.34 13.58 -7.76
CA ALA A 74 11.71 14.06 -9.08
C ALA A 74 10.53 14.78 -9.74
N THR A 75 10.81 15.76 -10.59
CA THR A 75 9.80 16.32 -11.47
C THR A 75 9.42 15.32 -12.57
N PRO A 76 8.21 15.42 -13.13
CA PRO A 76 7.86 14.76 -14.38
C PRO A 76 8.94 14.88 -15.46
N TRP A 77 9.54 16.08 -15.61
CA TRP A 77 10.57 16.34 -16.61
C TRP A 77 11.85 15.55 -16.33
N GLU A 78 12.37 15.59 -15.11
CA GLU A 78 13.59 14.85 -14.72
C GLU A 78 13.41 13.34 -14.86
N GLN A 79 12.25 12.79 -14.48
CA GLN A 79 11.97 11.37 -14.70
C GLN A 79 11.96 10.96 -16.18
N ARG A 80 11.57 11.88 -17.06
CA ARG A 80 11.59 11.64 -18.51
C ARG A 80 12.97 11.90 -19.13
N GLN A 81 13.81 12.75 -18.53
CA GLN A 81 15.08 13.19 -19.10
C GLN A 81 16.30 12.57 -18.38
N ARG A 82 16.73 11.39 -18.90
CA ARG A 82 18.09 10.80 -18.84
C ARG A 82 18.59 10.06 -17.57
N PRO A 83 19.62 9.17 -17.70
CA PRO A 83 20.34 8.75 -18.92
C PRO A 83 20.04 7.32 -19.38
N GLY A 84 19.99 7.17 -20.71
CA GLY A 84 20.11 5.89 -21.40
C GLY A 84 21.46 5.22 -21.13
N THR A 85 21.49 3.92 -21.42
CA THR A 85 22.54 2.91 -21.17
C THR A 85 22.58 2.25 -19.79
N SER A 86 21.44 2.16 -19.09
CA SER A 86 21.24 1.03 -18.18
C SER A 86 20.87 -0.22 -18.99
N ARG A 87 21.57 -1.34 -18.79
CA ARG A 87 21.18 -2.66 -19.33
C ARG A 87 19.85 -3.15 -18.73
N ARG A 88 19.37 -2.53 -17.66
CA ARG A 88 18.04 -2.79 -17.09
C ARG A 88 17.04 -1.86 -17.74
N ARG A 89 15.96 -2.43 -18.29
CA ARG A 89 14.79 -1.72 -18.86
C ARG A 89 13.98 -0.94 -17.80
N SER A 90 14.61 -0.50 -16.71
CA SER A 90 14.00 0.22 -15.60
C SER A 90 14.43 1.68 -15.66
N THR A 91 13.46 2.56 -15.87
CA THR A 91 13.60 4.02 -15.93
C THR A 91 14.18 4.57 -14.62
N TRP A 92 14.78 5.75 -14.71
CA TRP A 92 15.85 6.24 -13.83
C TRP A 92 15.45 6.37 -12.35
N CYS A 93 16.29 5.83 -11.49
CA CYS A 93 16.26 6.03 -10.05
C CYS A 93 17.66 6.49 -9.61
N PRO A 94 17.80 7.58 -8.84
CA PRO A 94 19.11 8.12 -8.45
C PRO A 94 19.93 7.11 -7.66
N GLU A 95 19.29 6.32 -6.79
CA GLU A 95 19.94 5.31 -5.97
C GLU A 95 20.42 4.12 -6.81
N CYS A 96 19.58 3.62 -7.73
CA CYS A 96 19.97 2.55 -8.65
C CYS A 96 21.07 2.99 -9.62
N ALA A 97 21.04 4.26 -10.08
CA ALA A 97 22.06 4.81 -10.96
C ALA A 97 23.41 4.94 -10.25
N ALA A 98 23.42 5.38 -8.99
CA ALA A 98 24.63 5.44 -8.17
C ALA A 98 25.23 4.05 -7.93
N GLY A 99 24.40 3.02 -7.73
CA GLY A 99 24.88 1.63 -7.58
C GLY A 99 25.42 1.00 -8.88
N ALA A 100 25.01 1.50 -10.04
CA ALA A 100 25.42 0.95 -11.35
C ALA A 100 26.79 1.42 -11.84
N THR A 101 27.35 2.50 -11.28
CA THR A 101 28.66 3.04 -11.68
C THR A 101 29.86 2.34 -11.01
N ALA A 102 29.62 1.43 -10.07
CA ALA A 102 30.66 0.66 -9.39
C ALA A 102 31.04 -0.63 -10.15
N ARG A 103 31.68 -0.49 -11.32
CA ARG A 103 32.59 -1.53 -11.85
C ARG A 103 33.50 -0.98 -12.96
N VAL A 104 34.67 -0.50 -12.57
CA VAL A 104 35.94 -0.83 -13.22
C VAL A 104 36.98 -1.01 -12.11
N ILE A 105 37.49 -2.23 -11.96
CA ILE A 105 38.68 -2.50 -11.16
C ILE A 105 39.87 -1.95 -11.95
N ARG A 106 40.54 -0.92 -11.45
CA ARG A 106 42.00 -0.77 -11.56
C ARG A 106 42.52 0.17 -10.46
N GLN A 107 43.47 -0.32 -9.68
CA GLN A 107 44.13 0.40 -8.60
C GLN A 107 45.00 1.54 -9.15
N GLU A 108 44.97 2.71 -8.49
CA GLU A 108 46.17 3.49 -8.12
C GLU A 108 45.79 4.66 -7.19
N PRO A 109 46.68 5.07 -6.25
CA PRO A 109 46.31 5.93 -5.13
C PRO A 109 46.40 7.41 -5.51
N ARG A 110 45.31 8.18 -5.30
CA ARG A 110 45.36 9.64 -5.43
C ARG A 110 44.73 10.34 -4.23
N THR A 111 45.57 11.20 -3.67
CA THR A 111 45.41 12.17 -2.59
C THR A 111 44.03 12.82 -2.52
N ALA A 112 43.49 12.87 -1.29
CA ALA A 112 42.16 13.34 -0.94
C ALA A 112 41.95 14.85 -1.19
N ARG A 113 40.83 15.19 -1.83
CA ARG A 113 40.09 16.44 -1.55
C ARG A 113 38.92 16.08 -0.63
N PRO A 114 38.64 16.85 0.42
CA PRO A 114 37.51 16.55 1.29
C PRO A 114 36.19 16.81 0.55
N ALA A 115 35.33 15.79 0.54
CA ALA A 115 33.96 15.86 0.03
C ALA A 115 33.08 16.69 0.97
N ALA A 116 32.11 17.40 0.40
CA ALA A 116 31.09 18.11 1.17
C ALA A 116 30.22 17.12 1.97
N PRO A 117 29.73 17.50 3.17
CA PRO A 117 28.95 16.61 4.01
C PRO A 117 27.59 16.27 3.37
N ALA A 118 27.25 14.99 3.37
CA ALA A 118 25.95 14.49 2.95
C ALA A 118 24.81 15.07 3.82
N PRO A 119 23.61 15.25 3.27
CA PRO A 119 22.45 15.67 4.05
C PRO A 119 22.13 14.62 5.14
N PRO A 120 21.64 15.04 6.32
CA PRO A 120 21.37 14.13 7.42
C PRO A 120 20.25 13.15 7.04
N VAL A 121 20.60 11.86 7.01
CA VAL A 121 19.65 10.76 6.95
C VAL A 121 18.76 10.86 8.19
N ARG A 122 17.45 11.10 8.00
CA ARG A 122 16.51 11.02 9.12
C ARG A 122 16.59 9.60 9.71
N PRO A 123 16.85 9.45 11.02
CA PRO A 123 16.96 8.12 11.62
C PRO A 123 15.63 7.39 11.42
N ALA A 124 15.70 6.17 10.89
CA ALA A 124 14.56 5.29 10.83
C ALA A 124 14.00 5.12 12.25
N ARG A 125 12.67 5.20 12.40
CA ARG A 125 12.05 4.90 13.69
C ARG A 125 12.42 3.47 14.09
N PRO A 126 12.82 3.22 15.34
CA PRO A 126 13.18 1.88 15.77
C PRO A 126 11.96 0.95 15.64
N LEU A 127 12.19 -0.27 15.19
CA LEU A 127 11.15 -1.30 15.15
C LEU A 127 10.81 -1.79 16.56
N CYS A 128 9.58 -2.26 16.74
CA CYS A 128 9.10 -2.81 17.99
C CYS A 128 9.93 -4.03 18.41
N ARG A 129 10.54 -3.98 19.60
CA ARG A 129 11.41 -5.04 20.13
C ARG A 129 10.68 -6.33 20.51
N ARG A 130 9.36 -6.27 20.68
CA ARG A 130 8.52 -7.44 21.01
C ARG A 130 8.09 -8.22 19.78
N SER A 131 8.13 -7.60 18.59
CA SER A 131 7.71 -8.25 17.36
C SER A 131 8.80 -9.22 16.89
N ASP A 132 8.38 -10.43 16.58
CA ASP A 132 9.19 -11.49 15.98
C ASP A 132 8.95 -11.65 14.47
N ALA A 133 8.23 -10.72 13.85
CA ALA A 133 7.95 -10.66 12.40
C ALA A 133 9.20 -10.88 11.53
N TYR A 134 10.39 -10.47 11.98
CA TYR A 134 11.65 -10.66 11.26
C TYR A 134 12.05 -12.14 11.09
N ARG A 135 11.46 -13.06 11.84
CA ARG A 135 11.68 -14.51 11.75
C ARG A 135 10.82 -15.19 10.68
N HIS A 136 9.81 -14.48 10.16
CA HIS A 136 8.85 -14.98 9.18
C HIS A 136 9.18 -14.48 7.77
N GLY A 137 8.83 -15.27 6.76
CA GLY A 137 8.91 -14.88 5.35
C GLY A 137 7.89 -13.80 5.00
N GLU A 138 8.18 -12.99 3.99
CA GLU A 138 7.23 -11.99 3.49
C GLU A 138 5.94 -12.69 3.01
N GLY A 139 4.80 -12.25 3.52
CA GLY A 139 3.49 -12.84 3.24
C GLY A 139 3.10 -14.00 4.17
N ASP A 140 3.98 -14.45 5.07
CA ASP A 140 3.62 -15.49 6.03
C ASP A 140 2.57 -14.98 7.03
N ALA A 141 1.56 -15.81 7.27
CA ALA A 141 0.65 -15.66 8.40
C ALA A 141 1.29 -16.23 9.67
N PHE A 142 1.16 -15.53 10.79
CA PHE A 142 1.72 -15.98 12.07
C PHE A 142 0.94 -15.44 13.27
N ALA A 143 1.22 -16.00 14.44
CA ALA A 143 0.72 -15.52 15.71
C ALA A 143 1.67 -14.46 16.29
N SER A 144 1.30 -13.19 16.15
CA SER A 144 2.01 -12.05 16.73
C SER A 144 1.57 -11.80 18.17
N VAL A 145 2.55 -11.62 19.06
CA VAL A 145 2.35 -11.13 20.44
C VAL A 145 2.04 -9.63 20.51
N CYS A 146 2.28 -8.91 19.41
CA CYS A 146 2.02 -7.47 19.30
C CYS A 146 0.64 -7.17 18.74
N ALA A 147 -0.11 -8.19 18.29
CA ALA A 147 -1.45 -8.00 17.77
C ALA A 147 -2.36 -7.44 18.88
N PRO A 148 -3.24 -6.47 18.55
CA PRO A 148 -4.25 -6.03 19.50
C PRO A 148 -5.15 -7.22 19.89
N VAL A 149 -5.63 -7.22 21.13
CA VAL A 149 -6.60 -8.20 21.59
C VAL A 149 -7.88 -8.03 20.76
N ARG A 150 -8.41 -9.13 20.20
CA ARG A 150 -9.69 -9.11 19.46
C ARG A 150 -10.74 -8.41 20.31
N ALA A 151 -11.25 -7.30 19.80
CA ALA A 151 -11.81 -6.25 20.64
C ALA A 151 -13.33 -6.36 20.78
N SER A 152 -14.01 -7.06 19.87
CA SER A 152 -15.48 -7.07 19.83
C SER A 152 -16.10 -8.47 19.79
N ALA A 153 -17.26 -8.60 20.45
CA ALA A 153 -18.11 -9.79 20.34
C ALA A 153 -18.57 -10.05 18.89
N VAL A 154 -18.59 -9.00 18.06
CA VAL A 154 -18.97 -9.07 16.64
C VAL A 154 -17.90 -9.77 15.81
N GLU A 155 -16.61 -9.45 16.03
CA GLU A 155 -15.49 -10.20 15.43
C GLU A 155 -15.52 -11.67 15.84
N GLY A 156 -15.87 -11.95 17.10
CA GLY A 156 -16.03 -13.31 17.61
C GLY A 156 -17.16 -14.09 16.90
N ASP A 157 -18.34 -13.49 16.74
CA ASP A 157 -19.47 -14.09 16.02
C ASP A 157 -19.13 -14.31 14.54
N LEU A 158 -18.48 -13.34 13.88
CA LEU A 158 -18.03 -13.46 12.49
C LEU A 158 -17.06 -14.63 12.31
N HIS A 159 -16.05 -14.72 13.17
CA HIS A 159 -15.08 -15.81 13.15
C HIS A 159 -15.76 -17.16 13.39
N HIS A 160 -16.67 -17.25 14.36
CA HIS A 160 -17.38 -18.50 14.66
C HIS A 160 -18.21 -18.99 13.46
N ARG A 161 -18.98 -18.11 12.82
CA ARG A 161 -19.81 -18.48 11.66
C ARG A 161 -19.00 -18.77 10.40
N LEU A 162 -17.84 -18.13 10.22
CA LEU A 162 -16.92 -18.50 9.14
C LEU A 162 -16.33 -19.89 9.39
N ALA A 163 -15.82 -20.13 10.61
CA ALA A 163 -15.21 -21.41 10.98
C ALA A 163 -16.19 -22.58 10.93
N SER A 164 -17.50 -22.36 11.07
CA SER A 164 -18.52 -23.40 10.94
C SER A 164 -18.80 -23.81 9.48
N ARG A 165 -18.36 -23.01 8.50
CA ARG A 165 -18.62 -23.24 7.06
C ARG A 165 -17.36 -23.38 6.21
N LEU A 166 -16.23 -22.90 6.69
CA LEU A 166 -14.95 -22.87 5.98
C LEU A 166 -13.84 -23.38 6.91
N GLU A 167 -13.02 -24.29 6.41
CA GLU A 167 -11.80 -24.78 7.03
C GLU A 167 -10.63 -23.85 6.71
N PHE A 168 -9.92 -23.38 7.73
CA PHE A 168 -8.70 -22.59 7.60
C PHE A 168 -7.83 -22.77 8.84
N THR A 169 -6.52 -22.50 8.73
CA THR A 169 -5.62 -22.58 9.88
C THR A 169 -5.95 -21.50 10.91
N GLU A 170 -6.46 -21.91 12.07
CA GLU A 170 -6.75 -21.02 13.19
C GLU A 170 -5.48 -20.57 13.93
N GLY A 171 -5.63 -19.54 14.77
CA GLY A 171 -4.57 -19.03 15.66
C GLY A 171 -3.64 -18.00 15.03
N MET A 172 -3.74 -17.74 13.73
CA MET A 172 -3.01 -16.66 13.06
C MET A 172 -3.73 -15.32 13.26
N ASN A 173 -2.98 -14.28 13.58
CA ASN A 173 -3.51 -12.93 13.84
C ASN A 173 -2.67 -11.81 13.18
N ALA A 174 -1.65 -12.18 12.42
CA ALA A 174 -0.76 -11.25 11.75
C ALA A 174 -0.30 -11.79 10.40
N VAL A 175 0.05 -10.86 9.50
CA VAL A 175 0.69 -11.12 8.22
C VAL A 175 2.00 -10.34 8.15
N ARG A 176 3.08 -11.01 7.76
CA ARG A 176 4.41 -10.40 7.59
C ARG A 176 4.45 -9.55 6.32
N ILE A 177 4.74 -8.25 6.45
CA ILE A 177 4.72 -7.29 5.34
C ILE A 177 6.09 -6.70 5.05
N ARG A 178 6.41 -6.43 3.78
CA ARG A 178 7.76 -5.98 3.36
C ARG A 178 8.22 -4.69 4.05
N GLN A 179 7.32 -3.71 4.13
CA GLN A 179 7.61 -2.36 4.63
C GLN A 179 7.02 -2.15 6.03
N PRO A 180 7.62 -1.33 6.90
CA PRO A 180 7.06 -1.09 8.23
C PRO A 180 5.69 -0.40 8.19
N PHE A 181 4.70 -1.02 8.80
CA PHE A 181 3.45 -0.37 9.21
C PHE A 181 3.63 0.20 10.60
N PHE A 182 3.81 1.53 10.67
CA PHE A 182 4.31 2.21 11.87
C PHE A 182 5.68 1.64 12.30
N GLU A 183 5.77 1.01 13.48
CA GLU A 183 7.01 0.45 14.04
C GLU A 183 7.08 -1.08 13.86
N HIS A 184 6.21 -1.64 13.02
CA HIS A 184 5.97 -3.07 12.90
C HIS A 184 6.15 -3.56 11.47
N LEU A 185 6.76 -4.73 11.28
CA LEU A 185 6.85 -5.43 9.98
C LEU A 185 5.68 -6.41 9.79
N GLU A 186 4.58 -6.16 10.49
CA GLU A 186 3.42 -7.03 10.56
C GLU A 186 2.16 -6.16 10.53
N VAL A 187 1.11 -6.70 9.94
CA VAL A 187 -0.24 -6.14 9.94
C VAL A 187 -1.16 -7.12 10.62
N TRP A 188 -2.17 -6.60 11.33
CA TRP A 188 -3.14 -7.38 12.08
C TRP A 188 -4.54 -7.20 11.48
N PRO A 189 -5.00 -8.16 10.66
CA PRO A 189 -6.40 -8.27 10.27
C PRO A 189 -7.27 -8.84 11.38
N ASP A 190 -8.59 -8.57 11.31
CA ASP A 190 -9.54 -9.14 12.28
C ASP A 190 -9.63 -10.66 12.12
N ILE A 191 -9.63 -11.14 10.87
CA ILE A 191 -9.55 -12.56 10.53
C ILE A 191 -8.51 -12.77 9.43
N VAL A 192 -7.67 -13.77 9.63
CA VAL A 192 -6.61 -14.18 8.71
C VAL A 192 -7.01 -15.55 8.14
N LEU A 193 -7.08 -15.66 6.81
CA LEU A 193 -7.31 -16.92 6.09
C LEU A 193 -6.03 -17.30 5.32
N PRO A 194 -5.07 -18.03 5.95
CA PRO A 194 -3.76 -18.28 5.37
C PRO A 194 -3.80 -19.03 4.04
N GLU A 195 -4.63 -20.07 3.95
CA GLU A 195 -4.74 -20.95 2.77
C GLU A 195 -5.23 -20.17 1.55
N LEU A 196 -6.14 -19.22 1.77
CA LEU A 196 -6.68 -18.37 0.73
C LEU A 196 -5.84 -17.11 0.52
N ARG A 197 -4.87 -16.80 1.39
CA ARG A 197 -4.18 -15.50 1.44
C ARG A 197 -5.17 -14.33 1.37
N VAL A 198 -6.21 -14.40 2.21
CA VAL A 198 -7.23 -13.34 2.32
C VAL A 198 -7.30 -12.87 3.77
N ALA A 199 -7.24 -11.57 3.95
CA ALA A 199 -7.49 -10.89 5.21
C ALA A 199 -8.92 -10.35 5.21
N ILE A 200 -9.66 -10.52 6.31
CA ILE A 200 -10.99 -9.95 6.49
C ILE A 200 -10.93 -8.88 7.58
N GLU A 201 -11.53 -7.73 7.28
CA GLU A 201 -11.67 -6.58 8.17
C GLU A 201 -13.15 -6.36 8.46
N TYR A 202 -13.51 -6.02 9.70
CA TYR A 202 -14.85 -5.62 10.11
C TYR A 202 -14.82 -4.21 10.69
N ASP A 203 -15.23 -3.24 9.87
CA ASP A 203 -15.35 -1.85 10.31
C ASP A 203 -16.73 -1.58 10.87
N SER A 204 -16.80 -1.10 12.12
CA SER A 204 -18.06 -0.65 12.74
C SER A 204 -18.03 0.83 13.06
N THR A 205 -19.14 1.55 12.87
CA THR A 205 -19.21 3.02 13.10
C THR A 205 -18.96 3.49 14.54
N GLY A 206 -18.58 2.60 15.46
CA GLY A 206 -18.41 2.91 16.88
C GLY A 206 -19.70 3.37 17.55
N ARG A 207 -19.63 3.63 18.87
CA ARG A 207 -20.76 4.11 19.67
C ARG A 207 -21.08 5.60 19.41
N ASP A 208 -20.13 6.36 18.88
CA ASP A 208 -20.18 7.83 18.78
C ASP A 208 -20.30 8.38 17.34
N GLY A 209 -20.52 7.53 16.32
CA GLY A 209 -20.91 7.96 14.97
C GLY A 209 -19.89 8.82 14.19
N LEU A 210 -18.68 9.01 14.72
CA LEU A 210 -17.57 9.75 14.11
C LEU A 210 -16.34 8.87 13.84
N GLU A 211 -16.40 7.60 14.24
CA GLU A 211 -15.37 6.61 13.92
C GLU A 211 -15.58 6.20 12.46
N HIS A 212 -14.56 6.43 11.61
CA HIS A 212 -14.48 6.18 10.16
C HIS A 212 -14.75 7.35 9.19
N VAL A 213 -14.81 8.60 9.63
CA VAL A 213 -14.77 9.75 8.71
C VAL A 213 -13.44 10.51 8.86
N GLY A 214 -12.55 10.41 7.87
CA GLY A 214 -11.40 11.30 7.68
C GLY A 214 -10.01 10.73 7.97
N LYS A 215 -9.64 10.50 9.24
CA LYS A 215 -8.23 10.23 9.62
C LYS A 215 -7.79 8.76 9.61
N ARG A 216 -8.73 7.81 9.76
CA ARG A 216 -8.42 6.36 9.75
C ARG A 216 -8.41 5.75 8.36
N GLU A 217 -9.23 6.27 7.44
CA GLU A 217 -9.34 5.75 6.08
C GLU A 217 -7.99 5.71 5.32
N PRO A 218 -7.12 6.74 5.37
CA PRO A 218 -5.78 6.64 4.76
C PRO A 218 -4.88 5.58 5.40
N VAL A 219 -5.08 5.28 6.69
CA VAL A 219 -4.35 4.23 7.42
C VAL A 219 -4.85 2.85 7.03
N ASP A 220 -6.17 2.69 6.90
CA ASP A 220 -6.82 1.47 6.43
C ASP A 220 -6.42 1.14 4.99
N LEU A 221 -6.49 2.12 4.08
CA LEU A 221 -6.01 1.96 2.71
C LEU A 221 -4.52 1.63 2.64
N ARG A 222 -3.71 2.15 3.57
CA ARG A 222 -2.28 1.79 3.68
C ARG A 222 -2.11 0.35 4.15
N LYS A 223 -2.91 -0.10 5.12
CA LYS A 223 -2.92 -1.47 5.61
C LYS A 223 -3.24 -2.45 4.47
N ASP A 224 -4.29 -2.16 3.71
CA ASP A 224 -4.74 -2.98 2.59
C ASP A 224 -3.67 -3.07 1.49
N ARG A 225 -3.00 -1.95 1.17
CA ARG A 225 -1.88 -1.93 0.20
C ARG A 225 -0.68 -2.75 0.65
N LEU A 226 -0.35 -2.72 1.94
CA LEU A 226 0.77 -3.49 2.48
C LEU A 226 0.51 -5.00 2.46
N LEU A 227 -0.74 -5.40 2.68
CA LEU A 227 -1.19 -6.79 2.51
C LEU A 227 -1.11 -7.21 1.03
N ARG A 228 -1.65 -6.41 0.10
CA ARG A 228 -1.57 -6.69 -1.34
C ARG A 228 -0.14 -6.76 -1.88
N ALA A 229 0.78 -5.99 -1.32
CA ALA A 229 2.20 -6.03 -1.67
C ALA A 229 2.92 -7.34 -1.29
N VAL A 230 2.27 -8.21 -0.50
CA VAL A 230 2.75 -9.55 -0.15
C VAL A 230 1.78 -10.65 -0.62
N ASP A 231 1.03 -10.38 -1.70
CA ASP A 231 0.09 -11.31 -2.35
C ASP A 231 -1.14 -11.69 -1.52
N TRP A 232 -1.54 -10.84 -0.57
CA TRP A 232 -2.79 -10.99 0.17
C TRP A 232 -3.89 -10.12 -0.41
N GLU A 233 -5.11 -10.64 -0.49
CA GLU A 233 -6.29 -9.81 -0.76
C GLU A 233 -7.02 -9.44 0.52
N VAL A 234 -7.84 -8.40 0.44
CA VAL A 234 -8.58 -7.87 1.59
C VAL A 234 -10.07 -7.79 1.26
N ILE A 235 -10.89 -8.43 2.09
CA ILE A 235 -12.34 -8.27 2.11
C ILE A 235 -12.68 -7.39 3.32
N ARG A 236 -13.24 -6.21 3.08
CA ARG A 236 -13.63 -5.30 4.16
C ARG A 236 -15.14 -5.26 4.32
N ILE A 237 -15.61 -5.66 5.50
CA ILE A 237 -17.01 -5.63 5.89
C ILE A 237 -17.29 -4.27 6.54
N ARG A 238 -18.07 -3.44 5.85
CA ARG A 238 -18.39 -2.07 6.24
C ARG A 238 -19.75 -2.05 6.92
N ALA A 239 -19.76 -1.85 8.24
CA ALA A 239 -21.01 -1.89 9.00
C ALA A 239 -21.86 -0.62 8.84
N GLY A 240 -23.18 -0.77 8.74
CA GLY A 240 -24.12 0.35 8.77
C GLY A 240 -24.10 1.21 7.49
N LYS A 241 -23.86 2.53 7.62
CA LYS A 241 -23.89 3.49 6.49
C LYS A 241 -22.52 3.74 5.85
N LEU A 242 -21.51 2.95 6.22
CA LEU A 242 -20.16 3.11 5.72
C LEU A 242 -20.09 2.78 4.22
N GLN A 243 -19.49 3.68 3.45
CA GLN A 243 -19.27 3.44 2.01
C GLN A 243 -18.15 2.41 1.80
N PRO A 244 -18.22 1.64 0.70
CA PRO A 244 -17.13 0.77 0.27
C PRO A 244 -15.89 1.59 -0.10
N LEU A 245 -14.71 1.06 0.22
CA LEU A 245 -13.41 1.63 -0.12
C LEU A 245 -12.72 0.85 -1.25
N GLY A 246 -12.94 -0.46 -1.29
CA GLY A 246 -12.36 -1.39 -2.25
C GLY A 246 -13.39 -2.16 -3.09
N PRO A 247 -12.93 -2.88 -4.13
CA PRO A 247 -13.78 -3.66 -5.02
C PRO A 247 -14.39 -4.89 -4.34
N HIS A 248 -13.75 -5.39 -3.29
CA HIS A 248 -14.15 -6.61 -2.54
C HIS A 248 -14.87 -6.26 -1.22
N ASP A 249 -15.29 -5.01 -1.05
CA ASP A 249 -15.90 -4.52 0.17
C ASP A 249 -17.37 -4.91 0.26
N LEU A 250 -17.78 -5.43 1.41
CA LEU A 250 -19.15 -5.88 1.67
C LEU A 250 -19.83 -4.96 2.69
N GLN A 251 -20.95 -4.36 2.32
CA GLN A 251 -21.79 -3.65 3.29
C GLN A 251 -22.70 -4.61 4.06
N ALA A 252 -22.76 -4.47 5.37
CA ALA A 252 -23.67 -5.24 6.23
C ALA A 252 -24.11 -4.42 7.44
N SER A 253 -25.30 -4.64 7.99
CA SER A 253 -25.68 -3.98 9.26
C SER A 253 -25.24 -4.77 10.49
N THR A 254 -25.18 -6.09 10.35
CA THR A 254 -24.87 -7.06 11.41
C THR A 254 -24.22 -8.30 10.81
N VAL A 255 -23.52 -9.07 11.64
CA VAL A 255 -23.07 -10.41 11.27
C VAL A 255 -24.29 -11.35 11.19
N SER A 256 -24.42 -12.08 10.09
CA SER A 256 -25.56 -12.96 9.79
C SER A 256 -25.15 -14.06 8.83
N GLU A 257 -25.90 -15.15 8.73
CA GLU A 257 -25.64 -16.23 7.76
C GLU A 257 -25.56 -15.71 6.32
N ARG A 258 -26.42 -14.75 5.96
CA ARG A 258 -26.41 -14.12 4.63
C ARG A 258 -25.13 -13.31 4.37
N LEU A 259 -24.54 -12.71 5.40
CA LEU A 259 -23.23 -12.08 5.27
C LEU A 259 -22.16 -13.13 4.99
N ILE A 260 -22.21 -14.27 5.68
CA ILE A 260 -21.25 -15.36 5.45
C ILE A 260 -21.36 -15.89 4.02
N ASP A 261 -22.57 -16.10 3.50
CA ASP A 261 -22.80 -16.49 2.10
C ASP A 261 -22.08 -15.53 1.14
N ARG A 262 -22.24 -14.22 1.35
CA ARG A 262 -21.59 -13.19 0.53
C ARG A 262 -20.08 -13.15 0.67
N VAL A 263 -19.56 -13.41 1.87
CA VAL A 263 -18.10 -13.53 2.08
C VAL A 263 -17.57 -14.74 1.31
N LEU A 264 -18.26 -15.88 1.35
CA LEU A 264 -17.87 -17.06 0.57
C LEU A 264 -17.91 -16.79 -0.94
N ASP A 265 -18.94 -16.12 -1.44
CA ASP A 265 -19.02 -15.72 -2.85
C ASP A 265 -17.87 -14.79 -3.24
N GLU A 266 -17.54 -13.81 -2.40
CA GLU A 266 -16.40 -12.91 -2.64
C GLU A 266 -15.06 -13.65 -2.62
N LEU A 267 -14.89 -14.63 -1.72
CA LEU A 267 -13.71 -15.50 -1.72
C LEU A 267 -13.60 -16.28 -3.04
N ARG A 268 -14.72 -16.78 -3.57
CA ARG A 268 -14.76 -17.49 -4.87
C ARG A 268 -14.42 -16.55 -6.02
N ASP A 269 -14.83 -15.29 -5.97
CA ASP A 269 -14.47 -14.29 -6.98
C ASP A 269 -12.97 -13.97 -6.94
N ILE A 270 -12.37 -13.91 -5.73
CA ILE A 270 -10.95 -13.59 -5.56
C ILE A 270 -10.02 -14.77 -5.92
N ARG A 271 -10.37 -16.00 -5.51
CA ARG A 271 -9.48 -17.18 -5.62
C ARG A 271 -9.97 -18.25 -6.59
N GLY A 272 -11.20 -18.13 -7.10
CA GLY A 272 -11.85 -19.12 -7.94
C GLY A 272 -12.65 -20.12 -7.12
N HIS A 273 -13.86 -20.42 -7.58
CA HIS A 273 -14.80 -21.30 -6.87
C HIS A 273 -14.23 -22.68 -6.56
N LEU A 274 -13.56 -23.34 -7.52
CA LEU A 274 -12.99 -24.67 -7.32
C LEU A 274 -12.00 -24.72 -6.16
N PHE A 275 -11.21 -23.66 -5.97
CA PHE A 275 -10.22 -23.62 -4.90
C PHE A 275 -10.88 -23.40 -3.53
N VAL A 276 -11.82 -22.45 -3.45
CA VAL A 276 -12.52 -22.13 -2.20
C VAL A 276 -13.42 -23.27 -1.75
N ASP A 277 -14.12 -23.93 -2.69
CA ASP A 277 -15.04 -25.01 -2.38
C ASP A 277 -14.34 -26.24 -1.78
N CYS A 278 -13.04 -26.42 -2.02
CA CYS A 278 -12.23 -27.47 -1.37
C CYS A 278 -12.08 -27.27 0.15
N TYR A 279 -12.32 -26.06 0.65
CA TYR A 279 -12.20 -25.72 2.07
C TYR A 279 -13.56 -25.59 2.76
N LEU A 280 -14.68 -25.85 2.06
CA LEU A 280 -16.00 -25.78 2.71
C LEU A 280 -16.23 -27.01 3.61
N ARG A 281 -16.98 -26.80 4.69
CA ARG A 281 -17.44 -27.85 5.61
C ARG A 281 -18.79 -28.42 5.22
#